data_AF-A6FAP0-F1
#
_entry.id   AF-A6FAP0-F1
#
_cell.length_a   1.000
_cell.length_b   1.000
_cell.length_c   1.000
_cell.angle_alpha   90.00
_cell.angle_beta   90.00
_cell.angle_gamma   90.00
#
_symmetry.space_group_name_H-M   'P 1'
#
loop_
_entity.id
_entity.type
_entity.pdbx_description
1 polymer ?
#
loop_
_entity_poly.entity_id
_entity_poly.type
_entity_poly.pdbx_seq_one_letter_code
_entity_poly.pdbx_strand_id
1 'polypeptide(L)'
;MAWIGCTWLIWLSWKLYWTPATATADNSDSFTKPSWIQGAGLQFINPKTWFMAMTVSSLFNTADSHSFNHNLTLAIIFFFVACNTLVCWTLLGQLTRKILSSTKQSDTINKILAILLLLSVLSAMFTL
;
A
#
# COMPACT_ATOMS: atom_id res chain seq x y z
N MET A 1 -7.70 12.15 -16.23
CA MET A 1 -7.78 11.33 -15.00
C MET A 1 -6.59 11.54 -14.07
N ALA A 2 -5.35 11.58 -14.58
CA ALA A 2 -4.14 11.80 -13.76
C ALA A 2 -4.21 13.05 -12.86
N TRP A 3 -4.65 14.20 -13.40
CA TRP A 3 -4.81 15.44 -12.63
C TRP A 3 -5.71 15.33 -11.40
N ILE A 4 -6.80 14.54 -11.48
CA ILE A 4 -7.69 14.30 -10.33
C ILE A 4 -6.94 13.52 -9.25
N GLY A 5 -6.21 12.48 -9.63
CA GLY A 5 -5.35 11.73 -8.71
C GLY A 5 -4.27 12.60 -8.07
N CYS A 6 -3.60 13.45 -8.85
CA CYS A 6 -2.61 14.40 -8.33
C CYS A 6 -3.23 15.36 -7.30
N THR A 7 -4.38 15.98 -7.60
CA THR A 7 -5.06 16.87 -6.65
C THR A 7 -5.44 16.15 -5.35
N TRP A 8 -5.91 14.90 -5.45
CA TRP A 8 -6.25 14.10 -4.28
C TRP A 8 -5.03 13.73 -3.45
N LEU A 9 -3.90 13.38 -4.08
CA LEU A 9 -2.65 13.08 -3.37
C LEU A 9 -2.02 14.31 -2.73
N ILE A 10 -2.12 15.49 -3.35
CA ILE A 10 -1.72 16.77 -2.74
C ILE A 10 -2.57 17.01 -1.49
N TRP A 11 -3.89 16.86 -1.60
CA TRP A 11 -4.79 16.98 -0.45
C TRP A 11 -4.44 15.96 0.66
N LEU A 12 -4.13 14.72 0.30
CA LEU A 12 -3.72 13.68 1.23
C LEU A 12 -2.40 14.04 1.93
N SER A 13 -1.42 14.59 1.21
CA SER A 13 -0.15 15.05 1.78
C SER A 13 -0.36 16.16 2.82
N TRP A 14 -1.23 17.13 2.51
CA TRP A 14 -1.61 18.19 3.44
C TRP A 14 -2.26 17.61 4.70
N LYS A 15 -3.22 16.70 4.53
CA LYS A 15 -3.90 16.05 5.66
C LYS A 15 -2.93 15.25 6.53
N LEU A 16 -1.98 14.53 5.91
CA LEU A 16 -0.97 13.75 6.61
C LEU A 16 -0.04 14.63 7.45
N TYR A 17 0.34 15.80 6.93
CA TYR A 17 1.19 16.76 7.64
C TYR A 17 0.56 17.29 8.94
N TRP A 18 -0.75 17.51 8.92
CA TRP A 18 -1.51 18.05 10.06
C TRP A 18 -2.12 16.97 10.98
N THR A 19 -1.91 15.68 10.69
CA THR A 19 -2.48 14.60 11.51
C THR A 19 -1.67 14.42 12.79
N PRO A 20 -2.26 14.64 13.99
CA PRO A 20 -1.55 14.45 15.25
C PRO A 20 -1.27 12.98 15.50
N ALA A 21 -0.05 12.67 15.97
CA ALA A 21 0.39 11.30 16.24
C ALA A 21 -0.47 10.53 17.27
N THR A 22 -1.20 11.23 18.14
CA THR A 22 -2.11 10.63 19.13
C THR A 22 -3.38 10.05 18.49
N ALA A 23 -3.80 10.56 17.31
CA ALA A 23 -4.99 10.04 16.62
C ALA A 23 -4.84 8.56 16.21
N THR A 24 -3.60 8.11 16.02
CA THR A 24 -3.25 6.72 15.65
C THR A 24 -3.08 5.75 16.83
N ALA A 25 -3.01 6.26 18.07
CA ALA A 25 -2.67 5.45 19.24
C ALA A 25 -3.88 5.00 20.09
N ASP A 26 -4.94 5.81 20.19
CA ASP A 26 -5.98 5.64 21.23
C ASP A 26 -7.38 5.19 20.76
N ASN A 27 -7.62 5.01 19.46
CA ASN A 27 -8.96 4.63 18.98
C ASN A 27 -9.21 3.11 18.90
N SER A 28 -8.41 2.29 19.60
CA SER A 28 -8.48 0.82 19.48
C SER A 28 -9.48 0.11 20.40
N ASP A 29 -10.10 0.80 21.36
CA ASP A 29 -10.95 0.13 22.35
C ASP A 29 -12.31 -0.32 21.81
N SER A 30 -12.70 0.12 20.60
CA SER A 30 -13.96 -0.28 19.95
C SER A 30 -13.82 -1.03 18.62
N PHE A 31 -12.60 -1.16 18.08
CA PHE A 31 -12.40 -1.79 16.77
C PHE A 31 -12.08 -3.27 16.94
N THR A 32 -13.03 -4.13 16.57
CA THR A 32 -12.82 -5.59 16.54
C THR A 32 -11.70 -5.89 15.55
N LYS A 33 -10.65 -6.59 16.02
CA LYS A 33 -9.55 -7.00 15.15
C LYS A 33 -10.11 -7.88 14.03
N PRO A 34 -9.88 -7.56 12.74
CA PRO A 34 -10.41 -8.36 11.65
C PRO A 34 -9.85 -9.78 11.72
N SER A 35 -10.70 -10.76 11.43
CA SER A 35 -10.28 -12.16 11.32
C SER A 35 -9.35 -12.34 10.12
N TRP A 36 -8.59 -13.44 10.10
CA TRP A 36 -7.70 -13.78 8.98
C TRP A 36 -8.43 -13.78 7.63
N ILE A 37 -9.67 -14.27 7.61
CA ILE A 37 -10.51 -14.35 6.41
C ILE A 37 -10.97 -12.95 5.98
N GLN A 38 -11.33 -12.09 6.94
CA GLN A 38 -11.67 -10.68 6.62
C GLN A 38 -10.46 -9.95 6.03
N GLY A 39 -9.26 -10.16 6.59
CA GLY A 39 -8.02 -9.61 6.06
C GLY A 39 -7.69 -10.12 4.65
N ALA A 40 -7.88 -11.41 4.39
CA ALA A 40 -7.71 -12.00 3.06
C ALA A 40 -8.75 -11.45 2.06
N GLY A 41 -10.00 -11.30 2.49
CA GLY A 41 -11.09 -10.74 1.68
C GLY A 41 -10.81 -9.31 1.19
N LEU A 42 -10.12 -8.50 1.99
CA LEU A 42 -9.73 -7.13 1.60
C LEU A 42 -8.82 -7.09 0.35
N GLN A 43 -8.10 -8.17 0.04
CA GLN A 43 -7.26 -8.23 -1.17
C GLN A 43 -8.10 -8.17 -2.45
N PHE A 44 -9.33 -8.70 -2.44
CA PHE A 44 -10.25 -8.66 -3.58
C PHE A 44 -10.87 -7.28 -3.78
N ILE A 45 -11.01 -6.48 -2.72
CA ILE A 45 -11.58 -5.13 -2.82
C ILE A 45 -10.50 -4.12 -3.24
N ASN A 46 -9.22 -4.43 -2.98
CA ASN A 46 -8.12 -3.53 -3.22
C ASN A 46 -7.83 -3.38 -4.74
N PRO A 47 -8.06 -2.21 -5.36
CA PRO A 47 -7.77 -2.01 -6.79
C PRO A 47 -6.29 -2.21 -7.14
N LYS A 48 -5.38 -2.02 -6.17
CA LYS A 48 -3.93 -2.22 -6.35
C LYS A 48 -3.60 -3.65 -6.78
N THR A 49 -4.29 -4.65 -6.22
CA THR A 49 -4.08 -6.06 -6.55
C THR A 49 -4.54 -6.39 -7.96
N TRP A 50 -5.66 -5.81 -8.39
CA TRP A 50 -6.17 -5.96 -9.77
C TRP A 50 -5.22 -5.32 -10.79
N PHE A 51 -4.73 -4.10 -10.53
CA PHE A 51 -3.75 -3.45 -11.41
C PHE A 51 -2.44 -4.23 -11.50
N MET A 52 -2.00 -4.84 -10.40
CA MET A 52 -0.83 -5.72 -10.40
C MET A 52 -1.09 -6.96 -11.26
N ALA A 53 -2.23 -7.64 -11.08
CA ALA A 53 -2.59 -8.81 -11.87
C ALA A 53 -2.64 -8.49 -13.38
N MET A 54 -3.27 -7.38 -13.76
CA MET A 54 -3.31 -6.92 -15.16
C MET A 54 -1.92 -6.62 -15.72
N THR A 55 -1.05 -5.95 -14.94
CA THR A 55 0.33 -5.67 -15.34
C THR A 55 1.12 -6.97 -15.56
N VAL A 56 1.02 -7.93 -14.63
CA VAL A 56 1.70 -9.22 -14.72
C VAL A 56 1.20 -10.01 -15.93
N SER A 57 -0.13 -10.11 -16.10
CA SER A 57 -0.71 -10.76 -17.27
C SER A 57 -0.29 -10.07 -18.57
N SER A 58 -0.20 -8.74 -18.61
CA SER A 58 0.25 -8.03 -19.83
C SER A 58 1.73 -8.22 -20.14
N LEU A 59 2.58 -8.35 -19.11
CA LEU A 59 4.04 -8.46 -19.29
C LEU A 59 4.50 -9.89 -19.57
N PHE A 60 3.82 -10.89 -19.00
CA PHE A 60 4.29 -12.28 -19.00
C PHE A 60 3.42 -13.24 -19.81
N ASN A 61 2.27 -12.81 -20.34
CA ASN A 61 1.44 -13.62 -21.23
C ASN A 61 1.93 -13.46 -22.68
N THR A 62 2.92 -14.27 -23.06
CA THR A 62 3.45 -14.33 -24.42
C THR A 62 2.45 -15.01 -25.36
N ALA A 63 2.44 -14.64 -26.65
CA ALA A 63 1.43 -15.10 -27.62
C ALA A 63 1.30 -16.65 -27.76
N ASP A 64 2.36 -17.40 -27.46
CA ASP A 64 2.39 -18.86 -27.52
C ASP A 64 2.03 -19.56 -26.19
N SER A 65 1.78 -18.82 -25.10
CA SER A 65 1.59 -19.36 -23.75
C SER A 65 0.17 -19.18 -23.17
N HIS A 66 -0.84 -18.98 -24.02
CA HIS A 66 -2.26 -18.87 -23.64
C HIS A 66 -2.89 -20.15 -23.04
N SER A 67 -2.08 -21.11 -22.57
CA SER A 67 -2.56 -22.26 -21.83
C SER A 67 -2.95 -21.88 -20.41
N PHE A 68 -4.12 -22.37 -19.96
CA PHE A 68 -4.59 -22.21 -18.58
C PHE A 68 -3.51 -22.59 -17.54
N ASN A 69 -2.71 -23.63 -17.84
CA ASN A 69 -1.65 -24.11 -16.97
C ASN A 69 -0.53 -23.07 -16.75
N HIS A 70 -0.19 -22.28 -17.79
CA HIS A 70 0.82 -21.23 -17.68
C HIS A 70 0.35 -20.10 -16.77
N ASN A 71 -0.88 -19.61 -16.99
CA ASN A 71 -1.48 -18.58 -16.15
C ASN A 71 -1.65 -19.03 -14.69
N LEU A 72 -2.04 -20.28 -14.46
CA LEU A 72 -2.13 -20.85 -13.11
C LEU A 72 -0.77 -20.91 -12.42
N THR A 73 0.28 -21.29 -13.16
CA THR A 73 1.66 -21.33 -12.63
C THR A 73 2.13 -19.93 -12.23
N LEU A 74 1.94 -18.93 -13.09
CA LEU A 74 2.26 -17.54 -12.77
C LEU A 74 1.48 -17.04 -11.55
N ALA A 75 0.18 -17.34 -11.47
CA ALA A 75 -0.65 -16.95 -10.33
C ALA A 75 -0.12 -17.53 -9.00
N ILE A 76 0.27 -18.81 -9.00
CA ILE A 76 0.82 -19.48 -7.80
C ILE A 76 2.15 -18.84 -7.39
N ILE A 77 3.07 -18.60 -8.34
CA ILE A 77 4.36 -17.97 -8.06
C ILE A 77 4.15 -16.58 -7.47
N PHE A 78 3.31 -15.75 -8.09
CA PHE A 78 3.00 -14.40 -7.61
C PHE A 78 2.29 -14.41 -6.25
N PHE A 79 1.44 -15.40 -5.99
CA PHE A 79 0.80 -15.56 -4.69
C PHE A 79 1.83 -15.79 -3.58
N PHE A 80 2.80 -16.69 -3.79
CA PHE A 80 3.86 -16.92 -2.81
C PHE A 80 4.76 -15.71 -2.63
N VAL A 81 5.15 -15.03 -3.73
CA VAL A 81 5.95 -13.81 -3.65
C VAL A 81 5.21 -12.71 -2.88
N ALA A 82 3.92 -12.51 -3.17
CA ALA A 82 3.09 -11.54 -2.48
C ALA A 82 2.94 -11.87 -0.98
N CYS A 83 2.67 -13.14 -0.65
CA CYS A 83 2.55 -13.57 0.75
C CYS A 83 3.84 -13.33 1.55
N ASN A 84 4.99 -13.73 1.01
CA ASN A 84 6.29 -13.47 1.66
C ASN A 84 6.55 -11.97 1.83
N THR A 85 6.24 -11.17 0.81
CA THR A 85 6.40 -9.71 0.86
C THR A 85 5.50 -9.09 1.93
N LEU A 86 4.25 -9.54 2.05
CA LEU A 86 3.32 -9.09 3.08
C LEU A 86 3.79 -9.47 4.48
N VAL A 87 4.29 -10.69 4.68
CA VAL A 87 4.86 -11.12 5.96
C VAL A 87 6.06 -10.25 6.32
N CYS A 88 7.01 -10.07 5.40
CA CYS A 88 8.16 -9.18 5.63
C CYS A 88 7.71 -7.74 5.96
N TRP A 89 6.72 -7.21 5.24
CA TRP A 89 6.20 -5.87 5.47
C TRP A 89 5.54 -5.72 6.85
N THR A 90 4.76 -6.73 7.27
CA THR A 90 4.11 -6.69 8.60
C THR A 90 5.14 -6.77 9.74
N LEU A 91 6.16 -7.61 9.60
CA LEU A 91 7.27 -7.69 10.56
C LEU A 91 8.03 -6.38 10.65
N LEU A 92 8.36 -5.76 9.51
CA LEU A 92 9.00 -4.44 9.47
C LEU A 92 8.11 -3.38 10.13
N GLY A 93 6.81 -3.37 9.85
CA GLY A 93 5.88 -2.43 10.46
C GLY A 93 5.77 -2.58 11.98
N GLN A 94 5.82 -3.82 12.50
CA GLN A 94 5.87 -4.09 13.94
C GLN A 94 7.17 -3.55 14.57
N LEU A 95 8.31 -3.74 13.91
CA LEU A 95 9.60 -3.20 14.35
C LEU A 95 9.61 -1.67 14.33
N THR A 96 9.10 -1.05 13.26
CA THR A 96 8.97 0.41 13.15
C THR A 96 8.09 0.96 14.27
N ARG A 97 6.96 0.32 14.59
CA ARG A 97 6.11 0.73 15.72
C ARG A 97 6.84 0.65 17.07
N LYS A 98 7.70 -0.35 17.26
CA LYS A 98 8.51 -0.48 18.47
C LYS A 98 9.57 0.63 18.57
N ILE A 99 10.21 0.97 17.45
CA ILE A 99 11.23 2.02 17.37
C ILE A 99 10.61 3.42 17.51
N LEU A 100 9.46 3.67 16.86
CA LEU A 100 8.68 4.91 16.92
C LEU A 100 7.65 4.85 18.06
N SER A 101 8.08 4.54 19.27
CA SER A 101 7.20 4.48 20.43
C SER A 101 6.84 5.85 21.00
N SER A 102 7.57 6.92 20.61
CA SER A 102 7.31 8.29 21.05
C SER A 102 6.41 9.06 20.09
N THR A 103 5.40 9.75 20.64
CA THR A 103 4.51 10.67 19.91
C THR A 103 5.26 11.69 19.06
N LYS A 104 6.40 12.21 19.55
CA LYS A 104 7.23 13.17 18.80
C LYS A 104 7.89 12.55 17.57
N GLN A 105 8.31 11.28 17.66
CA GLN A 105 8.94 10.57 16.54
C GLN A 105 7.92 10.24 15.46
N SER A 106 6.72 9.76 15.86
CA SER A 106 5.63 9.49 14.92
C SER A 106 5.16 10.75 14.19
N ASP A 107 5.06 11.89 14.90
CA ASP A 107 4.71 13.19 14.29
C ASP A 107 5.77 13.65 13.28
N THR A 108 7.05 13.51 13.64
CA THR A 108 8.17 13.84 12.74
C THR A 108 8.14 12.97 11.48
N ILE A 109 7.91 11.66 11.62
CA ILE A 109 7.80 10.75 10.48
C ILE A 109 6.60 11.08 9.60
N ASN A 110 5.44 11.40 10.18
CA ASN A 110 4.26 11.80 9.40
C ASN A 110 4.55 13.04 8.55
N LYS A 111 5.22 14.05 9.12
CA LYS A 111 5.64 15.26 8.40
C LYS A 111 6.63 14.95 7.28
N ILE A 112 7.61 14.09 7.53
CA ILE A 112 8.56 13.62 6.51
C ILE A 112 7.81 12.92 5.38
N LEU A 113 6.94 11.96 5.69
CA LEU A 113 6.16 11.22 4.70
C LEU A 113 5.23 12.14 3.90
N ALA A 114 4.62 13.14 4.54
CA ALA A 114 3.81 14.13 3.87
C ALA A 114 4.62 14.94 2.84
N ILE A 115 5.82 15.40 3.22
CA ILE A 115 6.71 16.14 2.31
C ILE A 115 7.16 15.24 1.16
N LEU A 116 7.57 13.98 1.43
CA LEU A 116 7.95 13.04 0.38
C LEU A 116 6.78 12.76 -0.58
N LEU A 117 5.56 12.61 -0.06
CA LEU A 117 4.37 12.40 -0.88
C LEU A 117 4.11 13.61 -1.78
N LEU A 118 4.18 14.83 -1.24
CA LEU A 118 4.01 16.06 -2.00
C LEU A 118 5.06 16.17 -3.12
N LEU A 119 6.34 15.96 -2.79
CA LEU A 119 7.45 16.01 -3.76
C LEU A 119 7.28 14.95 -4.87
N SER A 120 6.85 13.74 -4.51
CA SER A 120 6.59 12.66 -5.46
C SER A 120 5.49 13.05 -6.47
N VAL A 121 4.39 13.63 -5.99
CA VAL A 121 3.28 14.06 -6.85
C VAL A 121 3.67 15.24 -7.72
N LEU A 122 4.40 16.23 -7.17
CA LEU A 122 4.89 17.37 -7.96
C LEU A 122 5.82 16.89 -9.08
N SER A 123 6.75 15.97 -8.78
CA SER A 123 7.62 15.34 -9.78
C SER A 123 6.80 14.65 -10.89
N ALA A 124 5.78 13.87 -10.52
CA ALA A 124 4.91 13.20 -11.48
C ALA A 124 4.12 14.19 -12.35
N MET A 125 3.73 15.35 -11.82
CA MET A 125 3.04 16.41 -12.59
C MET A 125 3.95 17.07 -13.62
N PHE A 126 5.26 17.15 -13.39
CA PHE A 126 6.20 17.65 -14.40
C PHE A 126 6.38 16.67 -15.58
N THR A 127 6.09 15.38 -15.37
CA THR A 127 6.19 14.35 -16.41
C THR A 127 4.90 14.10 -17.19
N LEU A 128 3.79 14.74 -16.78
CA LEU A 128 2.44 14.61 -17.36
C LEU A 128 2.15 15.72 -18.36
#